data_AF-N6YUF6-F1
#
_entry.id   AF-N6YUF6-F1
#
_cell.length_a   1.000
_cell.length_b   1.000
_cell.length_c   1.000
_cell.angle_alpha   90.00
_cell.angle_beta   90.00
_cell.angle_gamma   90.00
#
_symmetry.space_group_name_H-M   'P 1'
#
loop_
_entity.id
_entity.type
_entity.pdbx_description
1 polymer ?
#
loop_
_entity_poly.entity_id
_entity_poly.type
_entity_poly.pdbx_seq_one_letter_code
_entity_poly.pdbx_strand_id
1 'polypeptide(L)'
;FARARELPLGLAVVRKLRDLPAQAGLDREARLRSPRGAFECVEDVNGRRVIVVDDVMTTGATLDELARCLKGRGASWVGNLVVARTPSPY
;
A
#
# COMPACT_ATOMS: atom_id res chain seq x y z
N PHE A 1 -0.20 -13.69 9.34
CA PHE A 1 1.07 -13.77 8.58
C PHE A 1 2.30 -13.47 9.46
N ALA A 2 2.44 -12.25 9.98
CA ALA A 2 3.64 -11.82 10.74
C ALA A 2 3.99 -12.71 11.94
N ARG A 3 3.01 -13.00 12.83
CA ARG A 3 3.20 -13.90 13.99
C ARG A 3 3.74 -15.27 13.61
N ALA A 4 3.21 -15.88 12.55
CA ALA A 4 3.61 -17.22 12.11
C ALA A 4 5.02 -17.26 11.47
N ARG A 5 5.64 -16.11 11.24
CA ARG A 5 6.99 -15.96 10.66
C ARG A 5 7.92 -15.17 11.56
N GLU A 6 7.49 -14.86 12.78
CA GLU A 6 8.25 -14.06 13.76
C GLU A 6 8.74 -12.72 13.20
N LEU A 7 7.95 -12.13 12.30
CA LEU A 7 8.27 -10.82 11.72
C LEU A 7 7.68 -9.69 12.58
N PRO A 8 8.40 -8.55 12.74
CA PRO A 8 7.85 -7.37 13.37
C PRO A 8 6.57 -6.90 12.67
N LEU A 9 5.56 -6.51 13.45
CA LEU A 9 4.31 -5.95 12.95
C LEU A 9 4.27 -4.46 13.25
N GLY A 10 4.34 -3.64 12.19
CA GLY A 10 4.20 -2.19 12.29
C GLY A 10 2.82 -1.73 11.83
N LEU A 11 1.91 -1.46 12.78
CA LEU A 11 0.55 -1.00 12.48
C LEU A 11 0.45 0.51 12.23
N ALA A 12 1.45 1.29 12.66
CA ALA A 12 1.46 2.74 12.59
C ALA A 12 2.63 3.30 11.77
N VAL A 13 3.24 2.48 10.92
CA VAL A 13 4.41 2.86 10.08
C VAL A 13 4.01 3.91 9.04
N VAL A 14 2.78 3.82 8.53
CA VAL A 14 2.22 4.73 7.54
C VAL A 14 0.87 5.24 8.03
N ARG A 15 0.64 6.55 7.90
CA ARG A 15 -0.65 7.18 8.17
C ARG A 15 -1.34 7.61 6.89
N LYS A 16 -2.66 7.55 6.89
CA LYS A 16 -3.50 8.10 5.82
C LYS A 16 -3.73 9.59 6.10
N LEU A 17 -3.42 10.45 5.12
CA LEU A 17 -3.54 11.91 5.25
C LEU A 17 -4.93 12.42 4.88
N ARG A 18 -5.64 11.69 4.01
CA ARG A 18 -6.96 12.06 3.51
C ARG A 18 -7.75 10.83 3.12
N ASP A 19 -9.07 10.94 3.16
CA ASP A 19 -9.91 9.86 2.66
C ASP A 19 -9.80 9.69 1.15
N LEU A 20 -9.80 8.43 0.75
CA LEU A 20 -9.86 8.05 -0.65
C LEU A 20 -11.34 7.95 -1.01
N PRO A 21 -11.79 8.62 -2.09
CA PRO A 21 -13.16 8.48 -2.55
C PRO A 21 -13.48 7.00 -2.80
N ALA A 22 -14.74 6.63 -2.56
CA ALA A 22 -15.22 5.29 -2.87
C ALA A 22 -14.90 4.96 -4.34
N GLN A 23 -14.37 3.76 -4.60
CA GLN A 23 -13.98 3.35 -5.95
C GLN A 23 -15.20 3.09 -6.87
N ALA A 24 -16.42 3.08 -6.31
CA ALA A 24 -17.67 2.96 -7.05
C ALA A 24 -17.90 4.21 -7.91
N GLY A 25 -18.10 4.02 -9.22
CA GLY A 25 -18.32 5.11 -10.18
C GLY A 25 -17.06 5.78 -10.74
N LEU A 26 -15.86 5.48 -10.21
CA LEU A 26 -14.60 5.98 -10.80
C LEU A 26 -14.14 5.11 -11.98
N ASP A 27 -13.67 5.77 -13.05
CA ASP A 27 -12.98 5.09 -14.14
C ASP A 27 -11.60 4.55 -13.70
N ARG A 28 -10.98 3.73 -14.56
CA ARG A 28 -9.69 3.08 -14.26
C ARG A 28 -8.57 4.10 -14.00
N GLU A 29 -8.54 5.20 -14.73
CA GLU A 29 -7.48 6.19 -14.64
C GLU A 29 -7.60 7.01 -13.34
N ALA A 30 -8.82 7.40 -12.98
CA ALA A 30 -9.16 8.02 -11.71
C ALA A 30 -8.82 7.11 -10.52
N ARG A 31 -9.11 5.80 -10.63
CA ARG A 31 -8.71 4.81 -9.60
C ARG A 31 -7.20 4.70 -9.44
N LEU A 32 -6.41 4.86 -10.50
CA LEU A 32 -4.95 4.82 -10.46
C LEU A 32 -4.33 6.09 -9.86
N ARG A 33 -4.91 7.26 -10.13
CA ARG A 33 -4.40 8.54 -9.63
C ARG A 33 -4.84 8.88 -8.22
N SER A 34 -6.03 8.45 -7.82
CA SER A 34 -6.69 8.85 -6.58
C SER A 34 -5.81 8.67 -5.33
N PRO A 35 -5.02 7.59 -5.17
CA PRO A 35 -4.21 7.41 -3.97
C PRO A 35 -2.99 8.30 -3.84
N ARG A 36 -2.51 8.98 -4.91
CA ARG A 36 -1.25 9.74 -4.84
C ARG A 36 -1.28 10.79 -3.72
N GLY A 37 -0.23 10.81 -2.90
CA GLY A 37 -0.10 11.70 -1.75
C GLY A 37 -1.10 11.46 -0.63
N ALA A 38 -1.83 10.33 -0.64
CA ALA A 38 -2.78 10.02 0.42
C ALA A 38 -2.14 9.39 1.66
N PHE A 39 -0.85 9.03 1.59
CA PHE A 39 -0.14 8.32 2.65
C PHE A 39 1.20 8.98 2.99
N GLU A 40 1.57 8.91 4.26
CA GLU A 40 2.86 9.36 4.78
C GLU A 40 3.47 8.29 5.70
N CYS A 41 4.73 7.93 5.44
CA CYS A 41 5.51 7.01 6.27
C CYS A 41 6.15 7.81 7.40
N VAL A 42 5.71 7.55 8.62
CA VAL A 42 6.11 8.30 9.82
C VAL A 42 7.31 7.68 10.52
N GLU A 43 7.68 6.45 10.19
CA GLU A 43 8.89 5.80 10.67
C GLU A 43 10.05 5.90 9.66
N ASP A 44 11.28 5.82 10.17
CA ASP A 44 12.46 5.59 9.35
C ASP A 44 12.60 4.09 9.04
N VAL A 45 12.45 3.77 7.76
CA VAL A 45 12.53 2.41 7.23
C VAL A 45 13.77 2.22 6.35
N ASN A 46 14.78 3.09 6.49
CA ASN A 46 15.99 3.04 5.69
C ASN A 46 16.66 1.66 5.71
N GLY A 47 16.97 1.13 4.53
CA GLY A 47 17.57 -0.19 4.34
C GLY A 47 16.64 -1.38 4.59
N ARG A 48 15.43 -1.18 5.14
CA ARG A 48 14.52 -2.28 5.49
C ARG A 48 13.80 -2.85 4.28
N ARG A 49 13.50 -4.15 4.34
CA ARG A 49 12.56 -4.82 3.44
C ARG A 49 11.18 -4.86 4.09
N VAL A 50 10.17 -4.30 3.44
CA VAL A 50 8.82 -4.15 4.00
C VAL A 50 7.82 -4.98 3.20
N ILE A 51 6.90 -5.64 3.89
CA ILE A 51 5.74 -6.30 3.28
C ILE A 51 4.49 -5.54 3.71
N VAL A 52 3.75 -5.01 2.74
CA VAL A 52 2.41 -4.46 2.94
C VAL A 52 1.42 -5.60 2.80
N VAL A 53 0.54 -5.76 3.79
CA VAL A 53 -0.50 -6.78 3.79
C VAL A 53 -1.85 -6.10 3.63
N ASP A 54 -2.64 -6.55 2.66
CA ASP A 54 -3.99 -6.05 2.40
C ASP A 54 -4.91 -7.22 2.09
N ASP A 55 -6.23 -7.06 2.19
CA ASP A 55 -7.17 -8.14 1.93
C ASP A 55 -7.39 -8.34 0.41
N VAL A 56 -7.75 -7.27 -0.29
CA VAL A 56 -8.14 -7.29 -1.70
C VAL A 56 -7.45 -6.19 -2.48
N MET A 57 -6.72 -6.57 -3.53
CA MET A 57 -6.21 -5.63 -4.52
C MET A 57 -7.17 -5.48 -5.70
N THR A 58 -7.63 -4.27 -5.95
CA THR A 58 -8.33 -3.91 -7.21
C THR A 58 -7.32 -3.50 -8.28
N THR A 59 -7.14 -2.20 -8.54
CA THR A 59 -6.17 -1.67 -9.53
C THR A 59 -4.72 -1.71 -9.02
N GLY A 60 -4.52 -1.95 -7.72
CA GLY A 60 -3.20 -1.86 -7.07
C GLY A 60 -2.74 -0.44 -6.74
N ALA A 61 -3.55 0.58 -7.03
CA ALA A 61 -3.16 1.98 -6.85
C ALA A 61 -2.82 2.34 -5.39
N THR A 62 -3.58 1.82 -4.43
CA THR A 62 -3.31 2.01 -2.99
C THR A 62 -1.97 1.40 -2.59
N LEU A 63 -1.72 0.15 -2.99
CA LEU A 63 -0.48 -0.57 -2.69
C LEU A 63 0.74 0.06 -3.38
N ASP A 64 0.57 0.57 -4.60
CA ASP A 64 1.61 1.31 -5.32
C ASP A 64 1.98 2.61 -4.60
N GLU A 65 0.98 3.36 -4.10
CA GLU A 65 1.25 4.56 -3.31
C GLU A 65 1.94 4.23 -1.99
N LEU A 66 1.50 3.20 -1.27
CA LEU A 66 2.18 2.76 -0.04
C LEU A 66 3.64 2.38 -0.32
N ALA A 67 3.90 1.65 -1.42
CA ALA A 67 5.25 1.31 -1.83
C ALA A 67 6.09 2.53 -2.18
N ARG A 68 5.53 3.52 -2.88
CA ARG A 68 6.18 4.80 -3.16
C ARG A 68 6.54 5.54 -1.88
N CYS A 69 5.60 5.62 -0.94
CA CYS A 69 5.76 6.28 0.35
C CYS A 69 6.88 5.65 1.19
N LEU A 70 6.87 4.32 1.33
CA LEU A 70 7.89 3.56 2.06
C LEU A 70 9.27 3.66 1.40
N LYS A 71 9.35 3.56 0.08
CA LYS A 71 10.61 3.76 -0.66
C LYS A 71 11.14 5.18 -0.52
N GLY A 72 10.26 6.18 -0.48
CA GLY A 72 10.62 7.58 -0.19
C GLY A 72 11.24 7.78 1.19
N ARG A 73 11.02 6.85 2.12
CA ARG A 73 11.67 6.78 3.45
C ARG A 73 12.81 5.76 3.53
N GLY A 74 13.37 5.37 2.39
CA GLY A 74 14.59 4.56 2.33
C GLY A 74 14.38 3.04 2.38
N ALA A 75 13.15 2.53 2.29
CA ALA A 75 12.93 1.09 2.20
C ALA A 75 13.68 0.51 0.99
N SER A 76 14.54 -0.49 1.23
CA SER A 76 15.34 -1.15 0.18
C SER A 76 14.50 -2.02 -0.73
N TRP A 77 13.37 -2.51 -0.23
CA TRP A 77 12.42 -3.32 -0.98
C TRP A 77 11.02 -3.22 -0.36
N VAL A 78 9.99 -3.19 -1.20
CA VAL A 78 8.59 -3.26 -0.77
C VAL A 78 7.89 -4.34 -1.59
N GLY A 79 7.23 -5.27 -0.91
CA GLY A 79 6.35 -6.26 -1.51
C GLY A 79 4.94 -6.19 -0.96
N ASN A 80 3.98 -6.68 -1.75
CA ASN A 80 2.57 -6.67 -1.39
C ASN A 80 2.08 -8.11 -1.25
N LEU A 81 1.45 -8.42 -0.12
CA LEU A 81 0.77 -9.69 0.12
C LEU A 81 -0.73 -9.42 0.21
N VAL A 82 -1.48 -9.95 -0.74
CA VAL A 82 -2.95 -9.85 -0.77
C VAL A 82 -3.62 -11.21 -0.80
N VAL A 83 -4.81 -11.30 -0.22
CA VAL A 83 -5.59 -12.55 -0.22
C VAL A 83 -6.29 -12.73 -1.57
N ALA A 84 -6.81 -11.64 -2.14
CA ALA A 84 -7.49 -11.66 -3.44
C ALA A 84 -7.04 -10.51 -4.35
N ARG A 85 -7.18 -10.73 -5.66
CA ARG A 85 -7.01 -9.71 -6.69
C ARG A 85 -8.25 -9.69 -7.57
N THR A 86 -8.81 -8.51 -7.81
CA THR A 86 -9.89 -8.35 -8.79
C THR A 86 -9.33 -8.61 -10.19
N PRO A 87 -10.03 -9.39 -11.05
CA PRO A 87 -9.60 -9.59 -12.43
C PRO A 87 -9.34 -8.25 -13.12
N SER A 88 -8.32 -8.18 -13.98
CA SER A 88 -8.16 -6.99 -14.83
C SER A 88 -9.43 -6.84 -15.66
N PRO A 89 -10.09 -5.67 -15.68
CA PRO A 89 -11.10 -5.42 -16.69
C PRO A 89 -10.34 -5.44 -18.02
N TYR A 90 -10.65 -6.44 -18.85
CA TYR A 90 -10.21 -6.47 -20.24
C TYR A 90 -10.75 -5.23 -20.96
#